data_AF-A0A379GIV9-F1
#
_entry.id   AF-A0A379GIV9-F1
#
_cell.length_a   1.000
_cell.length_b   1.000
_cell.length_c   1.000
_cell.angle_alpha   90.00
_cell.angle_beta   90.00
_cell.angle_gamma   90.00
#
_symmetry.space_group_name_H-M   'P 1'
#
loop_
_entity.id
_entity.type
_entity.pdbx_description
1 polymer ?
#
loop_
_entity_poly.entity_id
_entity_poly.type
_entity_poly.pdbx_seq_one_letter_code
_entity_poly.pdbx_strand_id
1 'polypeptide(L)'
;MVGKEHYDLGNDLFTAMLDPYMQYSCGYWKDADSLEVAQQHKLDLICRKLELKPGMTLLDIGCGWVVLLLMLPKTMAFLLQG
;
A
#
# COMPACT_ATOMS: atom_id res chain seq x y z
N MET A 1 16.24 -11.77 -24.11
CA MET A 1 15.46 -10.71 -23.43
C MET A 1 15.33 -11.12 -21.97
N VAL A 2 16.16 -10.54 -21.08
CA VAL A 2 16.37 -11.03 -19.70
C VAL A 2 15.14 -10.87 -18.80
N GLY A 3 14.15 -10.05 -19.19
CA GLY A 3 12.92 -9.86 -18.41
C GLY A 3 11.86 -10.97 -18.56
N LYS A 4 11.95 -11.83 -19.59
CA LYS A 4 10.88 -12.79 -19.91
C LYS A 4 11.00 -14.14 -19.18
N GLU A 5 12.16 -14.47 -18.63
CA GLU A 5 12.37 -15.69 -17.83
C GLU A 5 12.39 -15.42 -16.31
N HIS A 6 12.30 -14.16 -15.88
CA HIS A 6 12.54 -13.78 -14.49
C HIS A 6 11.29 -13.37 -13.68
N TYR A 7 10.10 -13.20 -14.28
CA TYR A 7 8.92 -12.67 -13.58
C TYR A 7 7.55 -13.21 -14.01
N ASP A 8 7.45 -14.47 -14.50
CA ASP A 8 6.14 -15.12 -14.72
C ASP A 8 5.52 -15.73 -13.44
N LEU A 9 6.04 -15.34 -12.26
CA LEU A 9 5.34 -15.52 -11.00
C LEU A 9 4.35 -14.37 -10.88
N GLY A 10 3.14 -14.57 -11.41
CA GLY A 10 2.05 -13.60 -11.31
C GLY A 10 1.63 -13.30 -9.87
N ASN A 11 0.41 -12.78 -9.68
CA ASN A 11 -0.08 -12.43 -8.35
C ASN A 11 -0.10 -13.58 -7.34
N ASP A 12 -0.04 -14.84 -7.78
CA ASP A 12 -0.04 -16.02 -6.91
C ASP A 12 1.11 -16.00 -5.90
N LEU A 13 2.32 -15.62 -6.33
CA LEU A 13 3.47 -15.51 -5.43
C LEU A 13 3.24 -14.43 -4.36
N PHE A 14 2.75 -13.27 -4.80
CA PHE A 14 2.50 -12.14 -3.90
C PHE A 14 1.36 -12.45 -2.93
N THR A 15 0.31 -13.11 -3.39
CA THR A 15 -0.85 -13.50 -2.57
C THR A 15 -0.46 -14.54 -1.51
N ALA A 16 0.53 -15.39 -1.81
CA ALA A 16 1.06 -16.36 -0.84
C ALA A 16 1.96 -15.74 0.24
N MET A 17 2.55 -14.55 -0.01
CA MET A 17 3.56 -13.92 0.87
C MET A 17 3.03 -12.69 1.62
N LEU A 18 2.13 -11.92 1.01
CA LEU A 18 1.68 -10.64 1.51
C LEU A 18 0.43 -10.75 2.37
N ASP A 19 0.06 -9.63 2.98
CA ASP A 19 -1.23 -9.49 3.65
C ASP A 19 -2.39 -9.48 2.63
N PRO A 20 -3.65 -9.63 3.07
CA PRO A 20 -4.81 -9.65 2.17
C PRO A 20 -5.00 -8.41 1.29
N TYR A 21 -4.38 -7.28 1.64
CA TYR A 21 -4.41 -6.04 0.87
C TYR A 21 -3.20 -5.88 -0.07
N MET A 22 -2.38 -6.92 -0.20
CA MET A 22 -1.27 -7.02 -1.15
C MET A 22 -0.22 -5.92 -0.97
N GLN A 23 0.01 -5.45 0.26
CA GLN A 23 0.88 -4.31 0.50
C GLN A 23 2.35 -4.72 0.43
N TYR A 24 2.96 -4.57 -0.74
CA TYR A 24 4.39 -4.83 -0.93
C TYR A 24 5.27 -3.64 -0.52
N SER A 25 5.23 -3.32 0.78
CA SER A 25 6.01 -2.26 1.42
C SER A 25 6.29 -2.63 2.87
N CYS A 26 7.08 -1.82 3.60
CA CYS A 26 7.32 -2.05 5.02
C CYS A 26 6.01 -2.07 5.84
N GLY A 27 6.01 -2.73 6.99
CA GLY A 27 4.95 -2.65 8.01
C GLY A 27 5.44 -1.87 9.25
N TYR A 28 4.50 -1.35 10.05
CA TYR A 28 4.81 -0.68 11.32
C TYR A 28 4.43 -1.60 12.49
N TRP A 29 5.44 -2.17 13.14
CA TRP A 29 5.28 -3.31 14.07
C TRP A 29 4.97 -2.95 15.52
N LYS A 30 4.81 -1.66 15.83
CA LYS A 30 4.47 -1.27 17.20
C LYS A 30 3.10 -1.87 17.55
N ASP A 31 3.08 -2.68 18.60
CA ASP A 31 1.89 -3.37 19.12
C ASP A 31 1.18 -4.26 18.06
N ALA A 32 1.92 -4.79 17.09
CA ALA A 32 1.42 -5.70 16.07
C ALA A 32 1.97 -7.12 16.24
N ASP A 33 1.11 -8.12 16.09
CA ASP A 33 1.44 -9.55 16.16
C ASP A 33 1.32 -10.27 14.81
N SER A 34 0.89 -9.55 13.76
CA SER A 34 0.69 -10.07 12.41
C SER A 34 1.06 -9.02 11.35
N LEU A 35 1.40 -9.50 10.15
CA LEU A 35 1.73 -8.63 9.02
C LEU A 35 0.56 -7.71 8.67
N GLU A 36 -0.67 -8.23 8.64
CA GLU A 36 -1.88 -7.46 8.36
C GLU A 36 -2.04 -6.30 9.35
N VAL A 37 -1.92 -6.56 10.66
CA VAL A 37 -2.01 -5.52 11.69
C VAL A 37 -0.87 -4.50 11.54
N ALA A 38 0.37 -4.96 11.27
CA ALA A 38 1.50 -4.06 11.06
C ALA A 38 1.30 -3.15 9.82
N GLN A 39 0.67 -3.65 8.77
CA GLN A 39 0.36 -2.87 7.57
C GLN A 39 -0.76 -1.85 7.83
N GLN A 40 -1.79 -2.21 8.59
CA GLN A 40 -2.85 -1.29 9.03
C GLN A 40 -2.29 -0.20 9.95
N HIS A 41 -1.41 -0.54 10.91
CA HIS A 41 -0.77 0.43 11.79
C HIS A 41 0.10 1.43 11.03
N LYS A 42 0.82 0.98 9.99
CA LYS A 42 1.58 1.88 9.11
C LYS A 42 0.66 2.88 8.42
N LEU A 43 -0.44 2.38 7.87
CA LEU A 43 -1.42 3.17 7.15
C LEU A 43 -2.06 4.24 8.06
N ASP A 44 -2.47 3.86 9.28
CA ASP A 44 -2.94 4.81 10.30
C ASP A 44 -1.87 5.85 10.66
N LEU A 45 -0.61 5.43 10.83
CA LEU A 45 0.50 6.34 11.14
C LEU A 45 0.72 7.37 10.03
N ILE A 46 0.62 6.97 8.76
CA ILE A 46 0.69 7.88 7.61
C ILE A 46 -0.44 8.90 7.69
N CYS A 47 -1.69 8.45 7.88
CA CYS A 47 -2.84 9.35 8.00
C CYS A 47 -2.69 10.35 9.14
N ARG A 48 -2.23 9.92 10.32
CA ARG A 48 -1.95 10.80 11.46
C ARG A 48 -0.88 11.84 11.15
N LYS A 49 0.17 11.45 10.42
CA LYS A 49 1.27 12.37 10.04
C LYS A 49 0.89 13.36 8.95
N LEU A 50 -0.05 13.00 8.08
CA LEU A 50 -0.51 13.89 7.01
C LEU A 50 -1.44 15.00 7.53
N GLU A 51 -2.06 14.82 8.69
CA GLU A 51 -2.95 15.81 9.34
C GLU A 51 -3.98 16.44 8.37
N LEU A 52 -4.55 15.60 7.49
CA LEU A 52 -5.46 16.05 6.44
C LEU A 52 -6.70 16.72 7.01
N LYS A 53 -7.11 17.82 6.39
CA LYS A 53 -8.32 18.58 6.75
C LYS A 53 -9.36 18.51 5.63
N PRO A 54 -10.66 18.64 5.95
CA PRO A 54 -11.69 18.70 4.92
C PRO A 54 -11.38 19.74 3.84
N GLY A 55 -11.47 19.33 2.57
CA GLY A 55 -11.20 20.19 1.41
C GLY A 55 -9.77 20.13 0.88
N MET A 56 -8.83 19.47 1.59
CA MET A 56 -7.50 19.19 1.06
C MET A 56 -7.53 18.08 -0.01
N THR A 57 -6.60 18.13 -0.95
CA THR A 57 -6.34 17.08 -1.93
C THR A 57 -5.06 16.33 -1.56
N LEU A 58 -5.03 15.03 -1.81
CA LEU A 58 -3.86 14.17 -1.63
C LEU A 58 -3.49 13.54 -2.97
N LEU A 59 -2.21 13.59 -3.30
CA LEU A 59 -1.58 12.86 -4.39
C LEU A 59 -0.73 11.72 -3.80
N ASP A 60 -1.04 10.48 -4.18
CA ASP A 60 -0.26 9.30 -3.83
C ASP A 60 0.45 8.77 -5.09
N ILE A 61 1.79 8.84 -5.08
CA ILE A 61 2.65 8.51 -6.21
C ILE A 61 3.12 7.06 -6.05
N GLY A 62 2.76 6.20 -6.99
CA GLY A 62 3.06 4.78 -6.88
C GLY A 62 2.13 4.08 -5.88
N CYS A 63 0.84 4.39 -5.96
CA CYS A 63 -0.18 3.96 -4.99
C CYS A 63 -0.39 2.43 -4.92
N GLY A 64 0.29 1.63 -5.76
CA GLY A 64 0.21 0.17 -5.77
C GLY A 64 -1.23 -0.33 -5.87
N TRP A 65 -1.63 -1.18 -4.92
CA TRP A 65 -3.00 -1.70 -4.78
C TRP A 65 -3.98 -0.72 -4.12
N VAL A 66 -3.65 0.58 -4.06
CA VAL A 66 -4.57 1.69 -3.71
C VAL A 66 -5.01 1.70 -2.24
N VAL A 67 -4.40 0.87 -1.38
CA VAL A 67 -4.85 0.64 0.01
C VAL A 67 -4.88 1.92 0.86
N LEU A 68 -3.90 2.81 0.70
CA LEU A 68 -3.89 4.10 1.42
C LEU A 68 -5.06 5.00 1.02
N LEU A 69 -5.42 5.01 -0.27
CA LEU A 69 -6.47 5.88 -0.79
C LEU A 69 -7.87 5.40 -0.40
N LEU A 70 -8.07 4.08 -0.20
CA LEU A 70 -9.34 3.51 0.27
C LEU A 70 -9.69 3.93 1.71
N MET A 71 -8.70 4.31 2.51
CA MET A 71 -8.92 4.80 3.87
C MET A 71 -9.33 6.27 3.94
N LEU A 72 -9.30 7.00 2.82
CA LEU A 72 -9.51 8.44 2.78
C LEU A 72 -10.74 8.79 1.91
N PRO A 73 -11.64 9.70 2.37
CA PRO A 73 -12.91 9.93 1.71
C PRO A 73 -12.84 10.73 0.39
N LYS A 74 -11.73 11.41 0.07
CA LYS A 74 -11.52 12.18 -1.18
C LYS A 74 -10.04 12.21 -1.58
N THR A 75 -9.68 11.44 -2.59
CA THR A 75 -8.28 11.16 -2.94
C THR A 75 -8.10 11.02 -4.44
N MET A 76 -7.01 11.55 -5.00
CA MET A 76 -6.63 11.36 -6.40
C MET A 76 -5.44 10.40 -6.47
N ALA A 77 -5.58 9.33 -7.26
CA ALA A 77 -4.53 8.34 -7.49
C ALA A 77 -3.78 8.66 -8.78
N PHE A 78 -2.45 8.50 -8.77
CA PHE A 78 -1.68 8.42 -10.02
C PHE A 78 -0.78 7.18 -9.99
N LEU A 79 -1.12 6.21 -10.83
CA LEU A 79 -0.30 5.03 -11.08
C LEU A 79 0.79 5.42 -12.07
N LEU A 80 2.03 5.60 -11.59
CA LEU A 80 3.19 5.53 -12.46
C LEU A 80 3.46 4.05 -12.71
N GLN A 81 2.82 3.48 -13.74
CA GLN A 81 3.24 2.18 -14.28
C GLN A 81 4.51 2.42 -15.11
N GLY A 82 5.61 1.81 -14.68
CA GLY A 82 6.83 1.63 -15.48
C GLY A 82 6.93 0.18 -15.93
#